data_AF-A0A1I7K7W7-F1
#
_entry.id   AF-A0A1I7K7W7-F1
#
_cell.length_a   1.000
_cell.length_b   1.000
_cell.length_c   1.000
_cell.angle_alpha   90.00
_cell.angle_beta   90.00
_cell.angle_gamma   90.00
#
_symmetry.space_group_name_H-M   'P 1'
#
loop_
_entity.id
_entity.type
_entity.pdbx_description
1 polymer ?
#
loop_
_entity_poly.entity_id
_entity_poly.type
_entity_poly.pdbx_seq_one_letter_code
_entity_poly.pdbx_strand_id
1 'polypeptide(L)'
;MTFASSTALKSLLDKETSSPEEASARREAERERRIARARAEAVVPAATVAAAGLGKGNGAPPELSPLQELSALGELLAGPRWTTDVARLLGHGDGRTVRRWKAGEAEVDPRDLEALREEGRRRAQAILRLVGDPMDQPAKAKRTPEETRAAFAALMARTRGEAQA
;
A
#
# COMPACT_ATOMS: atom_id res chain seq x y z
N MET A 1 -30.39 -67.59 4.49
CA MET A 1 -30.96 -66.35 3.91
C MET A 1 -30.75 -65.24 4.93
N THR A 2 -29.76 -64.38 4.70
CA THR A 2 -29.39 -63.29 5.62
C THR A 2 -29.30 -62.01 4.78
N PHE A 3 -30.40 -61.26 4.73
CA PHE A 3 -30.43 -59.90 4.18
C PHE A 3 -30.02 -58.93 5.28
N ALA A 4 -28.71 -58.75 5.45
CA ALA A 4 -28.17 -57.63 6.20
C ALA A 4 -27.74 -56.53 5.23
N SER A 5 -27.98 -55.28 5.61
CA SER A 5 -27.37 -54.07 5.05
C SER A 5 -28.11 -53.36 3.90
N SER A 6 -29.40 -53.04 4.11
CA SER A 6 -30.07 -51.96 3.35
C SER A 6 -29.77 -50.56 3.93
N THR A 7 -29.25 -50.46 5.15
CA THR A 7 -29.04 -49.17 5.84
C THR A 7 -27.68 -48.53 5.54
N ALA A 8 -26.69 -49.28 5.06
CA ALA A 8 -25.34 -48.77 4.81
C ALA A 8 -25.18 -48.04 3.46
N LEU A 9 -26.08 -48.28 2.51
CA LEU A 9 -26.03 -47.66 1.17
C LEU A 9 -26.75 -46.30 1.08
N LYS A 10 -27.54 -45.91 2.09
CA LYS A 10 -28.19 -44.59 2.12
C LYS A 10 -27.29 -43.47 2.67
N SER A 11 -26.32 -43.76 3.53
CA SER A 11 -25.44 -42.72 4.10
C SER A 11 -24.30 -42.27 3.20
N LEU A 12 -24.05 -42.98 2.08
CA LEU A 12 -23.03 -42.61 1.09
C LEU A 12 -23.56 -41.73 -0.05
N LEU A 13 -24.86 -41.43 -0.05
CA LEU A 13 -25.52 -40.56 -1.03
C LEU A 13 -25.91 -39.19 -0.47
N ASP A 14 -25.67 -38.93 0.82
CA ASP A 14 -25.68 -37.58 1.40
C ASP A 14 -24.29 -36.96 1.26
N LYS A 15 -23.76 -36.98 0.03
CA LYS A 15 -22.67 -36.08 -0.33
C LYS A 15 -23.32 -34.71 -0.43
N GLU A 16 -23.53 -34.08 0.73
CA GLU A 16 -24.14 -32.76 0.91
C GLU A 16 -23.46 -31.76 -0.01
N THR A 17 -23.98 -31.65 -1.23
CA THR A 17 -23.83 -30.47 -2.05
C THR A 17 -24.58 -29.38 -1.30
N SER A 18 -23.84 -28.59 -0.53
CA SER A 18 -24.34 -27.41 0.17
C SER A 18 -25.40 -26.71 -0.69
N SER A 19 -26.58 -26.48 -0.13
CA SER A 19 -27.71 -25.89 -0.85
C SER A 19 -27.26 -24.60 -1.55
N PRO A 20 -27.78 -24.26 -2.74
CA PRO A 20 -27.49 -22.98 -3.39
C PRO A 20 -27.62 -21.77 -2.45
N GLU A 21 -28.54 -21.83 -1.47
CA GLU A 21 -28.74 -20.81 -0.44
C GLU A 21 -27.56 -20.73 0.55
N GLU A 22 -27.05 -21.86 1.02
CA GLU A 22 -25.89 -21.90 1.92
C GLU A 22 -24.60 -21.46 1.21
N ALA A 23 -24.44 -21.86 -0.06
CA ALA A 23 -23.33 -21.39 -0.89
C ALA A 23 -23.41 -19.87 -1.11
N SER A 24 -24.61 -19.31 -1.26
CA SER A 24 -24.84 -17.87 -1.36
C SER A 24 -24.51 -17.16 -0.04
N ALA A 25 -25.02 -17.66 1.09
CA ALA A 25 -24.76 -17.09 2.41
C ALA A 25 -23.25 -17.05 2.76
N ARG A 26 -22.51 -18.10 2.40
CA ARG A 26 -21.04 -18.13 2.57
C ARG A 26 -20.34 -17.05 1.74
N ARG A 27 -20.76 -16.84 0.49
CA ARG A 27 -20.19 -15.79 -0.39
C ARG A 27 -20.49 -14.39 0.14
N GLU A 28 -21.67 -14.18 0.69
CA GLU A 28 -22.09 -12.90 1.25
C GLU A 28 -21.30 -12.58 2.54
N ALA A 29 -21.19 -13.54 3.46
CA ALA A 29 -20.36 -13.38 4.65
C ALA A 29 -18.88 -13.09 4.31
N GLU A 30 -18.33 -13.74 3.28
CA GLU A 30 -16.97 -13.47 2.83
C GLU A 30 -16.83 -12.08 2.19
N ARG A 31 -17.84 -11.62 1.45
CA ARG A 31 -17.89 -10.24 0.94
C ARG A 31 -17.91 -9.24 2.09
N GLU A 32 -18.73 -9.45 3.12
CA GLU A 32 -18.78 -8.56 4.29
C GLU A 32 -17.45 -8.51 5.04
N ARG A 33 -16.78 -9.65 5.22
CA ARG A 33 -15.44 -9.72 5.83
C ARG A 33 -14.42 -8.90 5.05
N ARG A 34 -14.43 -9.00 3.72
CA ARG A 34 -13.54 -8.19 2.86
C ARG A 34 -13.84 -6.70 2.95
N ILE A 35 -15.12 -6.31 2.97
CA ILE A 35 -15.51 -4.90 3.16
C ILE A 35 -15.04 -4.39 4.53
N ALA A 36 -15.24 -5.17 5.60
CA ALA A 36 -14.80 -4.81 6.95
C ALA A 36 -13.27 -4.63 7.01
N ARG A 37 -12.52 -5.55 6.40
CA ARG A 37 -11.06 -5.46 6.28
C ARG A 37 -10.62 -4.23 5.49
N ALA A 38 -11.23 -3.97 4.34
CA ALA A 38 -10.92 -2.81 3.51
C ALA A 38 -11.14 -1.49 4.25
N ARG A 39 -12.22 -1.39 5.05
CA ARG A 39 -12.48 -0.22 5.90
C ARG A 39 -11.40 -0.01 6.96
N ALA A 40 -10.90 -1.09 7.56
CA ALA A 40 -9.80 -1.00 8.52
C ALA A 40 -8.48 -0.58 7.86
N GLU A 41 -8.22 -1.04 6.63
CA GLU A 41 -6.99 -0.73 5.88
C GLU A 41 -6.96 0.70 5.29
N ALA A 42 -8.12 1.28 4.98
CA ALA A 42 -8.25 2.60 4.33
C ALA A 42 -7.86 3.82 5.19
N VAL A 43 -7.38 3.60 6.42
CA VAL A 43 -7.11 4.69 7.39
C VAL A 43 -5.70 5.28 7.23
N VAL A 44 -4.80 4.61 6.52
CA VAL A 44 -3.38 5.03 6.45
C VAL A 44 -3.16 5.98 5.26
N PRO A 45 -2.74 7.23 5.48
CA PRO A 45 -2.42 8.16 4.39
C PRO A 45 -1.20 7.70 3.57
N ALA A 46 -1.19 7.96 2.27
CA ALA A 46 -0.09 7.57 1.39
C ALA A 46 1.27 8.16 1.80
N ALA A 47 1.29 9.38 2.32
CA ALA A 47 2.51 10.01 2.82
C ALA A 47 3.11 9.24 4.02
N THR A 48 2.26 8.69 4.89
CA THR A 48 2.70 7.86 6.03
C THR A 48 3.28 6.53 5.54
N VAL A 49 2.66 5.92 4.53
CA VAL A 49 3.16 4.69 3.88
C VAL A 49 4.53 4.93 3.25
N ALA A 50 4.70 6.02 2.51
CA ALA A 50 5.96 6.40 1.90
C ALA A 50 7.04 6.68 2.94
N ALA A 51 6.70 7.40 4.02
CA ALA A 51 7.63 7.70 5.11
C ALA A 51 8.10 6.43 5.85
N ALA A 52 7.23 5.43 6.02
CA ALA A 52 7.60 4.15 6.63
C ALA A 52 8.65 3.39 5.79
N GLY A 53 8.61 3.51 4.46
CA GLY A 53 9.61 2.95 3.54
C GLY A 53 10.98 3.63 3.64
N LEU A 54 11.02 4.92 3.98
CA LEU A 54 12.27 5.68 4.13
C LEU A 54 13.01 5.39 5.45
N GLY A 55 12.31 4.91 6.49
CA GLY A 55 12.87 4.72 7.84
C GLY A 55 13.68 3.43 8.05
N LYS A 56 13.46 2.39 7.24
CA LYS A 56 14.31 1.19 7.24
C LYS A 56 15.45 1.43 6.25
N GLY A 57 16.66 1.73 6.75
CA GLY A 57 17.84 2.21 6.02
C GLY A 57 18.36 1.42 4.80
N ASN A 58 17.58 0.50 4.25
CA ASN A 58 17.88 -0.30 3.05
C ASN A 58 17.00 0.08 1.84
N GLY A 59 16.05 1.01 1.98
CA GLY A 59 15.16 1.41 0.88
C GLY A 59 14.19 0.31 0.42
N ALA A 60 14.00 -0.74 1.23
CA ALA A 60 13.10 -1.83 0.93
C ALA A 60 11.64 -1.33 0.95
N PRO A 61 10.81 -1.71 -0.03
CA PRO A 61 9.40 -1.33 -0.04
C PRO A 61 8.70 -1.77 1.26
N PRO A 62 7.78 -0.96 1.80
CA PRO A 62 6.94 -1.41 2.91
C PRO A 62 6.13 -2.65 2.49
N GLU A 63 5.96 -3.60 3.41
CA GLU A 63 5.04 -4.72 3.20
C GLU A 63 3.60 -4.20 3.29
N LEU A 64 2.94 -4.10 2.14
CA LEU A 64 1.58 -3.58 2.01
C LEU A 64 0.63 -4.65 1.46
N SER A 65 -0.62 -4.60 1.90
CA SER A 65 -1.69 -5.31 1.18
C SER A 65 -1.86 -4.72 -0.23
N PRO A 66 -2.36 -5.48 -1.22
CA PRO A 66 -2.66 -4.95 -2.55
C PRO A 66 -3.56 -3.71 -2.54
N LEU A 67 -4.50 -3.66 -1.58
CA LEU A 67 -5.42 -2.53 -1.42
C LEU A 67 -4.75 -1.30 -0.82
N GLN A 68 -3.87 -1.49 0.17
CA GLN A 68 -3.06 -0.41 0.75
C GLN A 68 -2.11 0.18 -0.28
N GLU A 69 -1.47 -0.69 -1.07
CA GLU A 69 -0.57 -0.27 -2.14
C GLU A 69 -1.32 0.50 -3.24
N LEU A 70 -2.46 -0.02 -3.71
CA LEU A 70 -3.33 0.66 -4.67
C LEU A 70 -3.72 2.06 -4.15
N SER A 71 -4.12 2.16 -2.89
CA SER A 71 -4.56 3.42 -2.29
C SER A 71 -3.40 4.42 -2.16
N ALA A 72 -2.23 3.94 -1.71
CA ALA A 72 -1.04 4.77 -1.57
C ALA A 72 -0.54 5.30 -2.92
N LEU A 73 -0.40 4.41 -3.92
CA LEU A 73 0.00 4.80 -5.27
C LEU A 73 -1.04 5.71 -5.92
N GLY A 74 -2.33 5.42 -5.76
CA GLY A 74 -3.40 6.26 -6.29
C GLY A 74 -3.35 7.68 -5.75
N GLU A 75 -3.24 7.84 -4.43
CA GLU A 75 -3.13 9.16 -3.80
C GLU A 75 -1.86 9.91 -4.24
N LEU A 76 -0.73 9.23 -4.36
CA LEU A 76 0.53 9.85 -4.81
C LEU A 76 0.47 10.29 -6.28
N LEU A 77 -0.20 9.51 -7.14
CA LEU A 77 -0.25 9.76 -8.58
C LEU A 77 -1.36 10.74 -9.00
N ALA A 78 -2.48 10.75 -8.28
CA ALA A 78 -3.68 11.48 -8.68
C ALA A 78 -4.34 12.30 -7.55
N GLY A 79 -3.74 12.33 -6.35
CA GLY A 79 -4.20 13.15 -5.24
C GLY A 79 -5.44 12.61 -4.51
N PRO A 80 -6.13 13.45 -3.71
CA PRO A 80 -7.20 12.99 -2.81
C PRO A 80 -8.41 12.34 -3.50
N ARG A 81 -8.61 12.61 -4.79
CA ARG A 81 -9.73 12.09 -5.61
C ARG A 81 -9.28 11.02 -6.62
N TRP A 82 -8.22 10.31 -6.29
CA TRP A 82 -7.50 9.40 -7.18
C TRP A 82 -8.34 8.33 -7.88
N THR A 83 -9.45 7.86 -7.29
CA THR A 83 -10.18 6.68 -7.83
C THR A 83 -10.60 6.81 -9.30
N THR A 84 -11.00 8.01 -9.73
CA THR A 84 -11.42 8.24 -11.13
C THR A 84 -10.22 8.33 -12.07
N ASP A 85 -9.14 8.96 -11.64
CA ASP A 85 -7.96 9.15 -12.48
C ASP A 85 -7.12 7.88 -12.58
N VAL A 86 -7.02 7.09 -11.50
CA VAL A 86 -6.43 5.75 -11.55
C VAL A 86 -7.22 4.83 -12.47
N ALA A 87 -8.56 4.88 -12.44
CA ALA A 87 -9.35 4.10 -13.38
C ALA A 87 -9.02 4.47 -14.84
N ARG A 88 -8.89 5.76 -15.15
CA ARG A 88 -8.47 6.23 -16.48
C ARG A 88 -7.05 5.78 -16.85
N LEU A 89 -6.11 5.87 -15.91
CA LEU A 89 -4.72 5.44 -16.13
C LEU A 89 -4.63 3.95 -16.47
N LEU A 90 -5.49 3.14 -15.85
CA LEU A 90 -5.57 1.69 -16.07
C LEU A 90 -6.46 1.31 -17.27
N GLY A 91 -7.07 2.29 -17.96
CA GLY A 91 -7.95 2.05 -19.10
C GLY A 91 -9.35 1.53 -18.73
N HIS A 92 -9.75 1.61 -17.46
CA HIS A 92 -11.12 1.28 -17.03
C HIS A 92 -12.09 2.40 -17.42
N GLY A 93 -13.18 2.04 -18.09
CA GLY A 93 -14.15 2.99 -18.68
C GLY A 93 -14.94 3.82 -17.66
N ASP A 94 -15.14 3.29 -16.45
CA ASP A 94 -15.73 4.02 -15.33
C ASP A 94 -14.93 3.77 -14.04
N GLY A 95 -14.92 4.75 -13.13
CA GLY A 95 -14.23 4.61 -11.83
C GLY A 95 -14.82 3.53 -10.92
N ARG A 96 -15.79 2.75 -11.40
CA ARG A 96 -16.55 1.78 -10.60
C ARG A 96 -15.68 0.61 -10.17
N THR A 97 -14.84 0.09 -11.05
CA THR A 97 -13.91 -1.01 -10.74
C THR A 97 -13.02 -0.64 -9.55
N VAL A 98 -12.36 0.51 -9.64
CA VAL A 98 -11.47 1.02 -8.58
C VAL A 98 -12.22 1.33 -7.29
N ARG A 99 -13.45 1.86 -7.37
CA ARG A 99 -14.30 2.08 -6.19
C ARG A 99 -14.71 0.78 -5.50
N ARG A 100 -14.99 -0.27 -6.26
CA ARG A 100 -15.31 -1.60 -5.70
C ARG A 100 -14.10 -2.22 -5.01
N TRP A 101 -12.91 -2.08 -5.57
CA TRP A 101 -11.67 -2.45 -4.88
C TRP A 101 -11.50 -1.67 -3.58
N LYS A 102 -11.61 -0.35 -3.63
CA LYS A 102 -11.51 0.53 -2.45
C LYS A 102 -12.49 0.14 -1.35
N ALA A 103 -13.70 -0.25 -1.73
CA ALA A 103 -14.73 -0.69 -0.79
C ALA A 103 -14.53 -2.13 -0.28
N GLY A 104 -13.57 -2.89 -0.81
CA GLY A 104 -13.38 -4.32 -0.50
C GLY A 104 -14.42 -5.24 -1.13
N GLU A 105 -15.22 -4.73 -2.08
CA GLU A 105 -16.24 -5.52 -2.77
C GLU A 105 -15.70 -6.39 -3.91
N ALA A 106 -14.47 -6.10 -4.34
CA ALA A 106 -13.74 -6.84 -5.33
C ALA A 106 -12.25 -6.85 -4.96
N GLU A 107 -11.53 -7.88 -5.40
CA GLU A 107 -10.08 -7.94 -5.24
C GLU A 107 -9.40 -7.10 -6.31
N VAL A 108 -8.28 -6.47 -5.93
CA VAL A 108 -7.43 -5.72 -6.84
C VAL A 108 -6.80 -6.70 -7.83
N ASP A 109 -6.94 -6.43 -9.13
CA ASP A 109 -6.29 -7.25 -10.15
C ASP A 109 -4.75 -7.05 -10.06
N PRO A 110 -3.96 -8.12 -9.92
CA PRO A 110 -2.50 -8.02 -9.88
C PRO A 110 -1.88 -7.32 -11.11
N ARG A 111 -2.49 -7.46 -12.29
CA ARG A 111 -2.00 -6.81 -13.52
C ARG A 111 -2.17 -5.30 -13.47
N ASP A 112 -3.32 -4.85 -12.98
CA ASP A 112 -3.61 -3.43 -12.80
C ASP A 112 -2.71 -2.81 -11.73
N LEU A 113 -2.43 -3.56 -10.66
CA LEU A 113 -1.49 -3.12 -9.64
C LEU A 113 -0.07 -2.98 -10.19
N GLU A 114 0.41 -3.92 -11.01
CA GLU A 114 1.72 -3.79 -11.64
C GLU A 114 1.79 -2.63 -12.63
N ALA A 115 0.74 -2.43 -13.45
CA ALA A 115 0.67 -1.27 -14.35
C ALA A 115 0.76 0.06 -13.56
N LEU A 116 0.12 0.13 -12.39
CA LEU A 116 0.20 1.30 -11.53
C LEU A 116 1.60 1.50 -10.92
N ARG A 117 2.28 0.40 -10.55
CA ARG A 117 3.68 0.46 -10.09
C ARG A 117 4.61 0.97 -11.20
N GLU A 118 4.46 0.48 -12.42
CA GLU A 118 5.25 0.93 -13.57
C GLU A 118 5.07 2.43 -13.84
N GLU A 119 3.82 2.91 -13.82
CA GLU A 119 3.54 4.34 -13.96
C GLU A 119 4.13 5.15 -12.79
N GLY A 120 4.07 4.62 -11.57
CA GLY A 120 4.75 5.17 -10.40
C GLY A 120 6.26 5.33 -10.60
N ARG A 121 6.95 4.27 -11.04
CA ARG A 121 8.40 4.28 -11.32
C ARG A 121 8.72 5.29 -12.42
N ARG A 122 7.92 5.33 -13.49
CA ARG A 122 8.10 6.26 -14.61
C ARG A 122 8.01 7.72 -14.16
N ARG A 123 7.00 8.08 -13.37
CA ARG A 123 6.84 9.45 -12.86
C ARG A 123 7.93 9.82 -11.85
N ALA A 124 8.30 8.90 -10.97
CA ALA A 124 9.42 9.12 -10.04
C ALA A 124 10.72 9.43 -10.80
N GLN A 125 11.04 8.66 -11.85
CA GLN A 125 12.21 8.93 -12.70
C GLN A 125 12.12 10.27 -13.42
N ALA A 126 10.93 10.64 -13.93
CA ALA A 126 10.74 11.95 -14.57
C ALA A 126 10.96 13.10 -13.57
N ILE A 127 10.45 12.97 -12.35
CA ILE A 127 10.66 13.95 -11.27
C ILE A 127 12.14 14.05 -10.91
N LEU A 128 12.84 12.93 -10.72
CA LEU A 128 14.28 12.92 -10.43
C LEU A 128 15.09 13.61 -11.53
N ARG A 129 14.73 13.41 -12.80
CA ARG A 129 15.38 14.11 -13.93
C ARG A 129 15.12 15.62 -13.93
N LEU A 130 13.99 16.07 -13.41
CA LEU A 130 13.62 17.49 -13.36
C LEU A 130 14.20 18.21 -12.14
N VAL A 131 14.18 17.57 -10.98
CA VAL A 131 14.55 18.17 -9.68
C VAL A 131 16.00 17.84 -9.29
N GLY A 132 16.61 16.84 -9.95
CA GLY A 132 17.90 16.26 -9.60
C GLY A 132 17.73 15.09 -8.62
N ASP A 133 18.62 14.09 -8.72
CA ASP A 133 18.68 13.04 -7.71
C ASP A 133 19.32 13.61 -6.44
N PRO A 134 18.65 13.55 -5.27
CA PRO A 134 19.29 13.92 -4.01
C PRO A 134 20.56 13.12 -3.71
N MET A 135 20.73 11.92 -4.29
CA MET A 135 21.95 11.11 -4.21
C MET A 135 23.06 11.59 -5.15
N ASP A 136 22.74 12.36 -6.19
CA ASP A 136 23.72 13.03 -7.06
C ASP A 136 24.28 14.31 -6.42
N GLN A 137 23.71 14.75 -5.28
CA GLN A 137 24.35 15.80 -4.51
C GLN A 137 25.70 15.27 -4.01
N PRO A 138 26.83 15.96 -4.26
CA PRO A 138 28.10 15.53 -3.73
C PRO A 138 27.94 15.41 -2.22
N ALA A 139 28.19 14.21 -1.69
CA ALA A 139 28.14 13.96 -0.26
C ALA A 139 28.87 15.12 0.41
N LYS A 140 28.17 15.90 1.25
CA LYS A 140 28.77 17.04 1.94
C LYS A 140 30.07 16.54 2.54
N ALA A 141 31.19 17.13 2.13
CA ALA A 141 32.50 16.73 2.60
C ALA A 141 32.42 16.60 4.13
N LYS A 142 32.81 15.44 4.67
CA LYS A 142 32.84 15.26 6.12
C LYS A 142 33.66 16.41 6.67
N ARG A 143 33.07 17.22 7.55
CA ARG A 143 33.81 18.30 8.20
C ARG A 143 35.08 17.72 8.78
N THR A 144 36.20 18.36 8.52
CA THR A 144 37.43 17.93 9.17
C THR A 144 37.28 18.05 10.69
N PRO A 145 38.07 17.30 11.48
CA PRO A 145 38.07 17.46 12.93
C PRO A 145 38.31 18.93 13.36
N GLU A 146 39.09 19.68 12.58
CA GLU A 146 39.36 21.10 12.81
C GLU A 146 38.15 21.99 12.52
N GLU A 147 37.46 21.78 11.40
CA GLU A 147 36.22 22.51 11.08
C GLU A 147 35.11 22.23 12.10
N THR A 148 35.06 21.00 12.63
CA THR A 148 34.10 20.61 13.67
C THR A 148 34.41 21.32 14.99
N ARG A 149 35.69 21.38 15.38
CA ARG A 149 36.13 22.13 16.57
C ARG A 149 35.89 23.62 16.42
N ALA A 150 36.16 24.20 15.25
CA ALA A 150 35.92 25.60 14.96
C ALA A 150 34.42 25.96 15.02
N ALA A 151 33.56 25.11 14.45
CA ALA A 151 32.11 25.29 14.53
C ALA A 151 31.59 25.19 15.97
N PHE A 152 32.12 24.27 16.78
CA PHE A 152 31.78 24.16 18.20
C PHE A 152 32.25 25.38 19.00
N ALA A 153 33.48 25.85 18.76
CA ALA A 153 34.00 27.05 19.40
C ALA A 153 33.16 28.29 19.04
N ALA A 154 32.75 28.43 17.78
CA ALA A 154 31.87 29.51 17.33
C ALA A 154 30.48 29.43 18.00
N LEU A 155 29.92 28.23 18.15
CA LEU A 155 28.66 28.02 18.86
C LEU A 155 28.77 28.43 20.34
N MET A 156 29.84 28.02 21.01
CA MET A 156 30.09 28.35 22.42
C MET A 156 30.38 29.83 22.65
N ALA A 157 31.02 30.51 21.68
CA ALA A 157 31.24 31.95 21.73
C ALA A 157 29.91 32.71 21.59
N ARG A 158 29.01 32.24 20.72
CA ARG A 158 27.68 32.84 20.51
C ARG A 158 26.79 32.71 21.74
N THR A 159 26.75 31.53 22.35
CA THR A 159 25.97 31.30 23.58
C THR A 159 26.54 32.01 24.80
N ARG A 160 27.86 32.23 24.87
CA ARG A 160 28.46 33.08 25.92
C ARG A 160 28.26 34.57 25.68
N GLY A 161 28.24 35.04 24.43
CA GLY A 161 27.96 36.43 24.08
C GLY A 161 26.52 36.84 24.36
N GLU A 162 25.56 35.94 24.13
CA GLU A 162 24.14 36.15 24.49
C GLU A 162 23.88 36.10 26.00
N ALA A 163 24.79 35.51 26.79
CA ALA A 163 24.69 35.48 28.26
C ALA A 163 25.28 36.71 28.97
N GLN A 164 25.88 37.65 28.21
CA GLN A 164 26.50 38.88 28.73
C GLN A 164 25.83 40.17 28.21
N ALA A 165 24.76 40.05 27.42
CA ALA A 165 23.88 41.14 27.00
C ALA A 165 22.59 41.13 27.84
#